data_AF-A0A416I5B7-F1
#
_entry.id   AF-A0A416I5B7-F1
#
_cell.length_a   1.000
_cell.length_b   1.000
_cell.length_c   1.000
_cell.angle_alpha   90.00
_cell.angle_beta   90.00
_cell.angle_gamma   90.00
#
_symmetry.space_group_name_H-M   'P 1'
#
loop_
_entity.id
_entity.type
_entity.pdbx_description
1 polymer ?
#
loop_
_entity_poly.entity_id
_entity_poly.type
_entity_poly.pdbx_seq_one_letter_code
_entity_poly.pdbx_strand_id
1 'polypeptide(L)' 'MALKIEAEPAEAETVVELVGGTKGPVALDDDMNIVLLIKNKDTQSIKVTTTHNEESITKTYGLSGLTLETE' A
#
# COMPACT_ATOMS: atom_id res chain seq x y z
N MET A 1 5.83 8.68 7.28
CA MET A 1 5.57 7.26 7.64
C MET A 1 6.29 6.38 6.65
N ALA A 2 6.86 5.28 7.11
CA ALA A 2 7.37 4.22 6.24
C ALA A 2 6.59 2.94 6.58
N LEU A 3 5.97 2.31 5.59
CA LEU A 3 5.27 1.04 5.74
C LEU A 3 6.16 -0.05 5.15
N LYS A 4 6.65 -0.96 6.00
CA LYS A 4 7.35 -2.15 5.52
C LYS A 4 6.30 -3.16 5.05
N ILE A 5 6.40 -3.57 3.79
CA ILE A 5 5.59 -4.63 3.22
C ILE A 5 6.49 -5.87 3.11
N GLU A 6 6.13 -6.93 3.81
CA GLU A 6 6.79 -8.23 3.71
C GLU A 6 5.93 -9.14 2.87
N ALA A 7 6.49 -9.63 1.76
CA ALA A 7 5.89 -10.63 0.91
C ALA A 7 6.50 -11.99 1.31
N GLU A 8 5.65 -12.91 1.78
CA GLU A 8 6.06 -14.28 2.08
C GLU A 8 5.17 -15.27 1.29
N PRO A 9 5.77 -16.18 0.50
CA PRO A 9 7.20 -16.30 0.21
C PRO A 9 7.72 -15.17 -0.70
N ALA A 10 9.03 -15.09 -0.89
CA ALA A 10 9.69 -13.98 -1.60
C ALA A 10 9.21 -13.83 -3.06
N GLU A 11 8.69 -14.89 -3.67
CA GLU A 11 8.14 -14.85 -5.03
C GLU A 11 6.70 -14.32 -5.11
N ALA A 12 6.09 -13.94 -3.99
CA ALA A 12 4.71 -13.48 -3.97
C ALA A 12 4.56 -12.10 -4.63
N GLU A 13 3.62 -12.00 -5.58
CA GLU A 13 3.28 -10.73 -6.23
C GLU A 13 2.62 -9.80 -5.21
N THR A 14 3.12 -8.57 -5.11
CA THR A 14 2.59 -7.58 -4.17
C THR A 14 2.02 -6.39 -4.92
N VAL A 15 0.76 -6.07 -4.64
CA VAL A 15 0.05 -4.93 -5.21
C VAL A 15 -0.37 -3.99 -4.09
N VAL A 16 -0.10 -2.70 -4.27
CA VAL A 16 -0.45 -1.63 -3.34
C VAL A 16 -1.45 -0.68 -3.99
N GLU A 17 -2.51 -0.35 -3.27
CA GLU A 17 -3.53 0.62 -3.68
C GLU A 17 -3.71 1.69 -2.60
N LEU A 18 -3.71 2.96 -3.01
CA LEU A 18 -4.18 4.05 -2.16
C LEU A 18 -5.70 4.16 -2.30
N VAL A 19 -6.43 3.55 -1.38
CA VAL A 19 -7.89 3.62 -1.33
C VAL A 19 -8.31 5.06 -1.03
N GLY A 20 -9.28 5.59 -1.77
CA GLY A 20 -9.63 7.01 -1.75
C GLY A 20 -8.65 7.92 -2.51
N GLY A 21 -7.68 7.33 -3.21
CA GLY A 21 -6.83 8.01 -4.19
C GLY A 21 -7.48 8.05 -5.59
N THR A 22 -6.76 8.63 -6.56
CA THR A 22 -7.18 8.69 -7.97
C THR A 22 -6.46 7.69 -8.86
N LYS A 23 -5.49 6.97 -8.29
CA LYS A 23 -4.72 5.93 -8.98
C LYS A 23 -5.23 4.57 -8.53
N GLY A 24 -5.33 3.65 -9.48
CA GLY A 24 -5.64 2.25 -9.18
C GLY A 24 -4.47 1.52 -8.53
N PRO A 25 -4.63 0.21 -8.30
CA PRO A 25 -3.59 -0.63 -7.72
C PRO A 25 -2.30 -0.63 -8.56
N VAL A 26 -1.15 -0.69 -7.87
CA VAL A 26 0.19 -0.69 -8.46
C VAL A 26 0.94 -1.92 -7.97
N ALA A 27 1.42 -2.75 -8.90
CA ALA A 27 2.32 -3.86 -8.58
C ALA A 27 3.71 -3.32 -8.20
N LEU A 28 4.29 -3.85 -7.13
CA LEU A 28 5.66 -3.54 -6.72
C LEU A 28 6.66 -4.37 -7.52
N ASP A 29 7.84 -3.81 -7.72
CA ASP A 29 9.01 -4.51 -8.26
C ASP A 29 9.88 -5.09 -7.14
N ASP A 30 11.02 -5.65 -7.50
CA ASP A 30 11.94 -6.33 -6.58
C ASP A 30 12.48 -5.41 -5.46
N ASP A 31 12.48 -4.09 -5.66
CA ASP A 31 12.91 -3.11 -4.65
C ASP A 31 11.83 -2.87 -3.58
N MET A 32 10.58 -3.24 -3.86
CA MET A 32 9.43 -3.18 -2.94
C MET A 32 9.16 -1.78 -2.35
N ASN A 33 9.45 -0.73 -3.13
CA ASN A 33 9.25 0.67 -2.74
C ASN A 33 8.18 1.35 -3.59
N ILE A 34 7.43 2.26 -2.99
CA ILE A 34 6.44 3.08 -3.69
C ILE A 34 6.28 4.46 -3.05
N VAL A 35 6.00 5.47 -3.88
CA VAL A 35 5.66 6.84 -3.44
C VAL A 35 4.19 7.10 -3.72
N LEU A 36 3.43 7.48 -2.69
CA LEU A 36 2.01 7.78 -2.78
C LEU A 36 1.73 9.21 -2.31
N LEU A 37 0.92 9.94 -3.07
CA LEU A 37 0.46 11.28 -2.67
C LEU A 37 -0.78 11.15 -1.77
N ILE A 38 -0.59 11.43 -0.48
CA ILE A 38 -1.67 11.48 0.51
C ILE A 38 -2.21 12.91 0.62
N LYS A 39 -3.52 13.07 0.45
CA LYS A 39 -4.22 14.36 0.60
C LYS A 39 -5.09 14.42 1.84
N ASN A 40 -5.60 13.28 2.31
CA ASN A 40 -6.44 13.22 3.50
C ASN A 40 -6.27 11.87 4.20
N LYS A 41 -5.66 11.88 5.39
CA LYS A 41 -5.37 10.66 6.17
C LYS A 41 -6.60 9.99 6.78
N ASP A 42 -7.71 10.71 6.89
CA ASP A 42 -8.93 10.24 7.54
C ASP A 42 -9.87 9.55 6.54
N THR A 43 -9.73 9.87 5.25
CA THR A 43 -10.52 9.25 4.16
C THR A 43 -9.70 8.34 3.26
N GLN A 44 -8.36 8.41 3.31
CA GLN A 44 -7.48 7.55 2.54
C GLN A 44 -6.85 6.46 3.41
N SER A 45 -6.57 5.31 2.79
CA SER A 45 -5.89 4.18 3.41
C SER A 45 -5.04 3.42 2.40
N ILE A 46 -4.08 2.64 2.88
CA ILE A 46 -3.22 1.82 2.02
C ILE A 46 -3.72 0.38 2.08
N LYS A 47 -4.16 -0.16 0.96
CA LYS A 47 -4.50 -1.57 0.80
C LYS A 47 -3.33 -2.29 0.15
N VAL A 48 -2.89 -3.37 0.75
CA VAL A 48 -1.82 -4.24 0.25
C VAL A 48 -2.41 -5.61 0.02
N THR A 49 -2.24 -6.12 -1.19
CA THR A 49 -2.61 -7.48 -1.56
C THR A 49 -1.34 -8.21 -1.97
N THR A 50 -1.08 -9.35 -1.33
CA THR A 50 0.01 -10.25 -1.67
C THR A 50 -0.58 -11.55 -2.18
N THR A 51 -0.13 -12.00 -3.34
CA THR A 51 -0.67 -13.17 -4.04
C THR A 51 0.45 -14.17 -4.29
N HIS A 52 0.22 -15.42 -3.91
CA HIS A 52 1.15 -16.52 -4.16
C HIS A 52 0.36 -17.81 -4.41
N ASN A 53 0.71 -18.53 -5.49
CA ASN A 53 0.02 -19.75 -5.90
C ASN A 53 -1.52 -19.61 -5.94
N GLU A 54 -2.00 -18.52 -6.56
CA GLU A 54 -3.42 -18.16 -6.69
C GLU A 54 -4.14 -17.81 -5.37
N GLU A 55 -3.50 -17.97 -4.22
CA GLU A 55 -4.01 -17.51 -2.94
C GLU A 55 -3.63 -16.06 -2.70
N SER A 56 -4.56 -15.27 -2.13
CA SER A 56 -4.34 -13.84 -1.89
C SER A 56 -4.66 -13.46 -0.46
N ILE A 57 -3.75 -12.70 0.15
CA ILE A 57 -3.93 -12.09 1.46
C ILE A 57 -4.02 -10.58 1.25
N THR A 58 -5.04 -9.95 1.85
CA THR A 58 -5.22 -8.50 1.81
C THR A 58 -5.15 -7.91 3.21
N LYS A 59 -4.39 -6.83 3.35
CA LYS A 59 -4.30 -6.01 4.56
C LYS A 59 -4.55 -4.54 4.22
N THR A 60 -5.34 -3.88 5.04
CA THR A 60 -5.61 -2.43 4.91
C THR A 60 -5.03 -1.71 6.11
N TYR A 61 -4.23 -0.69 5.83
CA TYR A 61 -3.52 0.13 6.80
C TYR A 61 -4.12 1.53 6.81
N GLY A 62 -4.56 1.97 7.98
CA GLY A 62 -4.90 3.37 8.21
C GLY A 62 -3.65 4.25 8.21
N LEU A 63 -3.84 5.55 7.97
CA LEU A 63 -2.79 6.56 7.92
C LEU A 63 -2.63 7.32 9.24
N SER A 64 -2.96 6.65 10.36
CA SER A 64 -2.85 7.23 11.69
C SER A 64 -1.38 7.56 12.01
N GLY A 65 -1.16 8.68 12.70
CA GLY A 65 0.20 9.15 13.03
C GLY A 65 0.87 9.98 11.93
N LEU A 66 0.24 10.19 10.76
CA LEU A 66 0.66 11.24 9.83
C LEU A 66 0.10 12.61 10.25
N THR A 67 0.95 13.62 10.26
CA THR A 67 0.54 15.04 10.19
C THR A 67 0.77 15.48 8.76
N LEU A 68 -0.30 15.94 8.11
CA LEU A 68 -0.22 16.51 6.77
C LEU A 68 -0.06 18.02 6.94
N GLU A 69 0.98 18.57 6.33
CA GLU A 69 1.10 20.02 6.21
C GLU A 69 -0.06 20.52 5.35
N THR A 70 -0.72 21.58 5.81
CA THR A 70 -1.67 22.33 4.98
C THR A 70 -0.88 23.18 4.00
N GLU A 71 -1.28 23.17 2.72
CA GLU A 71 -0.74 24.10 1.71
C GLU A 71 -0.83 25.57 2.12
#